data_AF-A0A0M2V202-F1
#
_entry.id   AF-A0A0M2V202-F1
#
_cell.length_a   1.000
_cell.length_b   1.000
_cell.length_c   1.000
_cell.angle_alpha   90.00
_cell.angle_beta   90.00
_cell.angle_gamma   90.00
#
_symmetry.space_group_name_H-M   'P 1'
#
loop_
_entity.id
_entity.type
_entity.pdbx_description
1 polymer ?
#
loop_
_entity_poly.entity_id
_entity_poly.type
_entity_poly.pdbx_seq_one_letter_code
_entity_poly.pdbx_strand_id
1 'polypeptide(L)'
;MLGGCVLRSLTIDSQPSGAIVYLDDELIGETPVTAPFTYYGTRKITLEKVDAEGRLIYERKIVYEKIKPPYYQILPLDFFAELIIPAKLKDEHYFTYQLDPIQETPKAERQKELMKNAEELRGRLANPVTH
;
A
#
# COMPACT_ATOMS: atom_id res chain seq x y z
N MET A 1 -28.92 -5.82 22.56
CA MET A 1 -29.16 -5.67 21.10
C MET A 1 -28.20 -6.61 20.39
N LEU A 2 -28.71 -7.67 19.78
CA LEU A 2 -27.93 -8.67 19.04
C LEU A 2 -27.64 -8.14 17.64
N GLY A 3 -26.67 -7.24 17.51
CA GLY A 3 -26.17 -6.79 16.22
C GLY A 3 -25.32 -7.89 15.59
N GLY A 4 -25.64 -8.30 14.36
CA GLY A 4 -24.84 -9.24 13.58
C GLY A 4 -23.41 -8.74 13.47
N CYS A 5 -22.51 -9.29 14.29
CA CYS A 5 -21.10 -8.94 14.29
C CYS A 5 -20.45 -9.68 13.12
N VAL A 6 -20.46 -9.06 11.94
CA VAL A 6 -19.68 -9.54 10.79
C VAL A 6 -18.22 -9.21 11.08
N LEU A 7 -17.41 -10.23 11.37
CA LEU A 7 -15.98 -10.10 11.56
C LEU A 7 -15.32 -10.04 10.19
N ARG A 8 -14.88 -8.84 9.82
CA ARG A 8 -14.11 -8.57 8.60
C ARG A 8 -12.69 -8.24 9.00
N SER A 9 -11.72 -8.91 8.41
CA SER A 9 -10.30 -8.68 8.69
C SER A 9 -9.50 -8.61 7.40
N LEU A 10 -8.52 -7.72 7.41
CA LEU A 10 -7.57 -7.50 6.35
C LEU A 10 -6.17 -7.78 6.88
N THR A 11 -5.48 -8.74 6.29
CA THR A 11 -4.10 -9.06 6.60
C THR A 11 -3.18 -8.54 5.51
N ILE A 12 -2.22 -7.71 5.89
CA ILE A 12 -1.22 -7.12 4.99
C ILE A 12 0.16 -7.64 5.41
N ASP A 13 0.84 -8.28 4.46
CA ASP A 13 2.19 -8.80 4.62
C ASP A 13 3.15 -8.22 3.58
N SER A 14 4.44 -8.22 3.89
CA SER A 14 5.46 -7.76 2.96
C SER A 14 6.77 -8.54 3.02
N GLN A 15 7.50 -8.51 1.90
CA GLN A 15 8.83 -9.09 1.76
C GLN A 15 9.82 -7.96 1.39
N PRO A 16 10.77 -7.61 2.28
CA PRO A 16 10.97 -8.14 3.64
C PRO A 16 9.91 -7.67 4.65
N SER A 17 9.72 -8.43 5.73
CA SER A 17 8.76 -8.12 6.79
C SER A 17 9.20 -6.94 7.69
N GLY A 18 8.30 -6.50 8.57
CA GLY A 18 8.48 -5.34 9.44
C GLY A 18 8.39 -3.99 8.72
N ALA A 19 7.66 -3.90 7.60
CA ALA A 19 7.33 -2.63 6.98
C ALA A 19 6.14 -1.98 7.70
N ILE A 20 6.21 -0.69 7.96
CA ILE A 20 5.12 0.13 8.49
C ILE A 20 4.03 0.19 7.43
N VAL A 21 2.79 -0.07 7.83
CA VAL A 21 1.62 -0.12 6.96
C VAL A 21 0.64 0.97 7.33
N TYR A 22 0.21 1.70 6.30
CA TYR A 22 -0.90 2.65 6.38
C TYR A 22 -2.05 2.17 5.51
N LEU A 23 -3.26 2.17 6.07
CA LEU A 23 -4.50 1.92 5.36
C LEU A 23 -5.30 3.21 5.31
N ASP A 24 -5.57 3.72 4.10
CA ASP A 24 -6.23 5.03 3.90
C ASP A 24 -5.58 6.17 4.71
N ASP A 25 -4.24 6.21 4.70
CA ASP A 25 -3.42 7.19 5.41
C ASP A 25 -3.43 7.08 6.95
N GLU A 26 -4.09 6.06 7.50
CA GLU A 26 -4.06 5.71 8.93
C GLU A 26 -3.03 4.61 9.21
N LEU A 27 -2.17 4.82 10.21
CA LEU A 27 -1.19 3.83 10.66
C LEU A 27 -1.91 2.65 11.30
N ILE A 28 -1.75 1.44 10.74
CA ILE A 28 -2.36 0.23 11.29
C ILE A 28 -1.36 -0.71 11.99
N GLY A 29 -0.06 -0.58 11.71
CA GLY A 29 1.00 -1.39 12.34
C GLY A 29 2.12 -1.77 11.39
N GLU A 30 2.87 -2.83 11.73
CA GLU A 30 3.99 -3.34 10.92
C GLU A 30 3.68 -4.72 10.34
N THR A 31 4.11 -5.01 9.11
CA THR A 31 3.85 -6.31 8.45
C THR A 31 4.56 -7.47 9.16
N PRO A 32 3.92 -8.64 9.31
CA PRO A 32 2.52 -8.92 8.97
C PRO A 32 1.55 -8.30 10.00
N VAL A 33 0.58 -7.52 9.51
CA VAL A 33 -0.45 -6.86 10.34
C VAL A 33 -1.84 -7.31 9.92
N THR A 34 -2.72 -7.53 10.88
CA THR A 34 -4.14 -7.82 10.64
C THR A 34 -4.99 -6.74 11.29
N ALA A 35 -5.83 -6.08 10.50
CA ALA A 35 -6.71 -5.00 10.97
C ALA A 35 -8.17 -5.27 10.56
N PRO A 36 -9.16 -4.91 11.38
CA PRO A 36 -10.56 -4.97 10.96
C PRO A 36 -10.86 -3.87 9.92
N PHE A 37 -11.78 -4.13 8.99
CA PHE A 37 -12.25 -3.11 8.04
C PHE A 37 -13.77 -3.07 7.95
N THR A 38 -14.33 -1.90 7.67
CA THR A 38 -15.79 -1.69 7.62
C THR A 38 -16.34 -1.64 6.20
N TYR A 39 -15.63 -0.99 5.27
CA TYR A 39 -16.14 -0.66 3.94
C TYR A 39 -15.41 -1.43 2.84
N TYR A 40 -16.18 -2.04 1.94
CA TYR A 40 -15.68 -2.61 0.69
C TYR A 40 -15.39 -1.51 -0.33
N GLY A 41 -14.55 -1.82 -1.31
CA GLY A 41 -14.14 -0.89 -2.35
C GLY A 41 -12.63 -0.84 -2.53
N THR A 42 -12.14 0.21 -3.19
CA THR A 42 -10.71 0.44 -3.38
C THR A 42 -10.14 1.15 -2.16
N ARG A 43 -9.14 0.56 -1.53
CA ARG A 43 -8.44 1.09 -0.35
C ARG A 43 -7.00 1.40 -0.71
N LYS A 44 -6.48 2.50 -0.16
CA LYS A 44 -5.09 2.90 -0.35
C LYS A 44 -4.24 2.20 0.71
N ILE A 45 -3.29 1.38 0.28
CA ILE A 45 -2.32 0.73 1.15
C ILE A 45 -0.96 1.33 0.86
N THR A 46 -0.32 1.87 1.90
CA THR A 46 1.05 2.39 1.80
C THR A 46 1.96 1.56 2.69
N LEU A 47 3.06 1.06 2.13
CA LEU A 47 4.09 0.33 2.87
C LEU A 47 5.40 1.13 2.87
N GLU A 48 5.98 1.25 4.07
CA GLU A 48 7.23 1.95 4.31
C GLU A 48 8.16 1.10 5.17
N LYS A 49 9.36 0.76 4.69
CA LYS A 49 10.34 0.02 5.49
C LYS A 49 11.45 0.96 5.91
N VAL A 50 11.64 1.09 7.22
CA VAL A 50 12.62 1.99 7.84
C VAL A 50 13.72 1.22 8.58
N ASP A 51 14.90 1.84 8.71
CA ASP A 51 15.99 1.40 9.59
C ASP A 51 15.77 1.82 11.04
N ALA A 52 16.71 1.48 11.92
CA ALA A 52 16.67 1.83 13.35
C ALA A 52 16.78 3.35 13.59
N GLU A 53 17.31 4.11 12.63
CA GLU A 53 17.43 5.57 12.68
C GLU A 53 16.22 6.29 12.05
N GLY A 54 15.22 5.55 11.56
CA GLY A 54 14.02 6.08 10.93
C GLY A 54 14.18 6.49 9.45
N ARG A 55 15.25 6.06 8.77
CA ARG A 55 15.46 6.29 7.33
C ARG A 55 14.84 5.18 6.52
N LEU A 56 14.23 5.53 5.38
CA LEU A 56 13.69 4.56 4.44
C LEU A 56 14.82 3.71 3.85
N ILE A 57 14.69 2.39 3.96
CA ILE A 57 15.61 1.41 3.36
C ILE A 57 15.02 0.74 2.11
N TYR A 58 13.70 0.79 1.94
CA TYR A 58 12.99 0.33 0.74
C TYR A 58 12.09 1.44 0.19
N GLU A 59 11.81 1.37 -1.11
CA GLU A 59 10.96 2.33 -1.79
C GLU A 59 9.55 2.29 -1.20
N ARG A 60 8.98 3.47 -0.99
CA ARG A 60 7.59 3.59 -0.54
C ARG A 60 6.69 2.98 -1.60
N LYS A 61 5.93 1.95 -1.22
CA LYS A 61 4.98 1.30 -2.11
C LYS A 61 3.57 1.77 -1.80
N ILE A 62 2.92 2.43 -2.76
CA ILE A 62 1.53 2.88 -2.68
C ILE A 62 0.71 2.04 -3.65
N VAL A 63 -0.26 1.29 -3.12
CA VAL A 63 -1.13 0.41 -3.90
C VAL A 63 -2.59 0.73 -3.61
N TYR A 64 -3.42 0.69 -4.64
CA TYR A 64 -4.87 0.86 -4.53
C TYR A 64 -5.55 -0.49 -4.73
N GLU A 65 -5.80 -1.18 -3.62
CA GLU A 65 -6.29 -2.55 -3.64
C GLU A 65 -7.82 -2.60 -3.58
N LYS A 66 -8.45 -3.45 -4.39
CA LYS A 66 -9.92 -3.53 -4.47
C LYS A 66 -10.44 -4.69 -3.65
N ILE A 67 -10.95 -4.39 -2.46
CA ILE A 67 -11.63 -5.34 -1.59
C ILE A 67 -13.04 -5.55 -2.14
N LYS A 68 -13.29 -6.73 -2.74
CA LYS A 68 -14.58 -7.06 -3.35
C LYS A 68 -15.60 -7.41 -2.26
N PRO A 69 -16.84 -6.86 -2.31
CA PRO A 69 -17.90 -7.32 -1.44
C PRO A 69 -18.28 -8.76 -1.80
N PRO A 70 -18.77 -9.52 -0.84
CA PRO A 70 -19.25 -10.87 -1.10
C PRO A 70 -20.50 -10.84 -1.99
N TYR A 71 -20.62 -11.86 -2.85
CA TYR A 71 -21.66 -11.95 -3.90
C TYR A 71 -23.11 -11.93 -3.38
N TYR A 72 -23.34 -12.25 -2.11
CA TYR A 72 -24.67 -12.29 -1.49
C TYR A 72 -25.25 -10.91 -1.11
N GLN A 73 -24.55 -9.81 -1.40
CA GLN A 73 -25.03 -8.42 -1.19
C GLN A 73 -25.63 -7.75 -2.44
N ILE A 74 -25.79 -8.49 -3.56
CA ILE A 74 -26.35 -7.95 -4.81
C ILE A 74 -27.86 -8.24 -4.86
N LEU A 75 -28.69 -7.19 -4.73
CA LEU A 75 -30.15 -7.21 -4.87
C LEU A 75 -30.57 -7.86 -6.21
N PRO A 76 -31.65 -8.70 -6.27
CA PRO A 76 -32.91 -8.56 -5.53
C PRO A 76 -33.30 -9.76 -4.61
N LEU A 77 -32.36 -10.61 -4.18
CA LEU A 77 -32.64 -11.75 -3.29
C LEU A 77 -32.64 -11.39 -1.78
N ASP A 78 -33.04 -10.17 -1.46
CA ASP A 78 -32.83 -9.52 -0.14
C ASP A 78 -33.86 -9.86 0.94
N PHE A 79 -34.79 -10.78 0.67
CA PHE A 79 -35.90 -11.07 1.60
C PHE A 79 -35.76 -12.38 2.39
N PHE A 80 -34.78 -13.24 2.08
CA PHE A 80 -34.63 -14.55 2.74
C PHE A 80 -33.22 -14.90 3.23
N ALA A 81 -32.22 -14.03 3.02
CA ALA A 81 -30.84 -14.32 3.41
C ALA A 81 -30.62 -14.27 4.94
N GLU A 82 -31.40 -13.47 5.68
CA GLU A 82 -31.27 -13.35 7.14
C GLU A 82 -31.81 -14.57 7.92
N LEU A 83 -32.64 -15.41 7.29
CA LEU A 83 -33.28 -16.54 7.97
C LEU A 83 -32.54 -17.87 7.81
N ILE A 84 -31.62 -18.00 6.84
CA ILE A 84 -31.16 -19.32 6.36
C ILE A 84 -29.70 -19.67 6.74
N ILE A 85 -28.84 -18.71 7.12
CA ILE A 85 -27.42 -19.03 7.38
C ILE A 85 -26.96 -18.53 8.76
N PRO A 86 -27.04 -19.35 9.82
CA PRO A 86 -26.46 -19.06 11.12
C PRO A 86 -24.96 -19.39 11.13
N ALA A 87 -24.20 -18.89 10.15
CA ALA A 87 -22.77 -19.10 10.06
C ALA A 87 -22.06 -17.74 10.07
N LYS A 88 -21.22 -17.55 11.08
CA LYS A 88 -20.31 -16.41 11.23
C LYS A 88 -19.54 -16.21 9.92
N LEU A 89 -20.03 -15.30 9.06
CA LEU A 89 -19.37 -14.92 7.82
C LEU A 89 -18.10 -14.14 8.20
N LYS A 90 -17.01 -14.88 8.35
CA LYS A 90 -15.66 -14.33 8.45
C LYS A 90 -15.22 -13.99 7.04
N ASP A 91 -15.03 -12.70 6.79
CA ASP A 91 -14.50 -12.21 5.53
C ASP A 91 -13.05 -11.79 5.76
N GLU A 92 -12.12 -12.62 5.30
CA GLU A 92 -10.69 -12.44 5.51
C GLU A 92 -10.00 -12.21 4.16
N HIS A 93 -9.32 -11.07 4.02
CA HIS A 93 -8.56 -10.73 2.82
C HIS A 93 -7.08 -10.72 3.16
N TYR A 94 -6.25 -11.32 2.30
CA TYR A 94 -4.81 -11.42 2.48
C TYR A 94 -4.11 -10.77 1.30
N PHE A 95 -3.27 -9.76 1.56
CA PHE A 95 -2.44 -9.11 0.55
C PHE A 95 -0.97 -9.19 0.93
N THR A 96 -0.14 -9.60 -0.03
CA THR A 96 1.31 -9.72 0.13
C THR A 96 2.02 -8.83 -0.88
N TYR A 97 2.97 -8.03 -0.42
CA TYR A 97 3.70 -7.07 -1.24
C TYR A 97 5.21 -7.32 -1.22
N GLN A 98 5.85 -7.26 -2.38
CA GLN A 98 7.32 -7.21 -2.47
C GLN A 98 7.78 -5.76 -2.46
N LEU A 99 8.76 -5.43 -1.63
CA LEU A 99 9.35 -4.10 -1.56
C LEU A 99 10.69 -4.07 -2.30
N ASP A 100 10.90 -3.00 -3.06
CA ASP A 100 12.14 -2.80 -3.81
C ASP A 100 13.14 -2.00 -2.97
N PRO A 101 14.40 -2.45 -2.85
CA PRO A 101 15.40 -1.76 -2.04
C PRO A 101 15.71 -0.39 -2.63
N ILE A 102 15.88 0.62 -1.77
CA ILE A 102 16.33 1.93 -2.24
C ILE A 102 17.76 1.79 -2.73
N GLN A 103 18.00 2.11 -4.00
CA GLN A 103 19.35 2.23 -4.52
C GLN A 103 19.99 3.47 -3.89
N GLU A 104 20.75 3.27 -2.81
CA GLU A 104 21.67 4.27 -2.30
C GLU A 104 22.80 4.45 -3.32
N THR A 105 22.56 5.26 -4.36
CA THR A 105 23.68 5.76 -5.17
C THR A 105 24.64 6.44 -4.21
N PRO A 106 25.92 6.02 -4.13
CA PRO A 106 26.90 6.67 -3.26
C PRO A 106 26.84 8.18 -3.49
N LYS A 107 26.83 8.98 -2.42
CA LYS A 107 26.76 10.46 -2.52
C LYS A 107 27.74 11.01 -3.57
N ALA A 108 28.91 10.39 -3.69
CA ALA A 108 29.93 10.75 -4.67
C ALA A 108 29.50 10.52 -6.13
N GLU A 109 28.80 9.43 -6.44
CA GLU A 109 28.29 9.14 -7.78
C GLU A 109 27.11 10.04 -8.11
N ARG A 110 26.17 10.24 -7.18
CA ARG A 110 25.06 11.19 -7.35
C ARG A 110 25.56 12.62 -7.57
N GLN A 111 26.59 13.06 -6.84
CA GLN A 111 27.21 14.37 -7.07
C GLN A 111 27.86 14.48 -8.43
N LYS A 112 28.61 13.46 -8.88
CA LYS A 112 29.21 13.45 -10.21
C LYS A 112 28.16 13.52 -11.31
N GLU A 113 27.07 12.79 -11.17
CA GLU A 113 25.97 12.77 -12.14
C GLU A 113 25.24 14.13 -12.19
N LEU A 114 24.94 14.72 -11.02
CA LEU A 114 24.35 16.06 -10.95
C LEU A 114 25.26 17.14 -11.56
N MET A 115 26.57 17.07 -11.31
CA MET A 115 27.55 17.99 -11.89
C MET A 115 27.61 17.83 -13.42
N LYS A 116 27.64 16.61 -13.92
CA LYS A 116 27.63 16.32 -15.36
C LYS A 116 26.36 16.86 -16.03
N ASN A 117 25.19 16.63 -15.44
CA ASN A 117 23.92 17.13 -15.94
C ASN A 117 23.89 18.67 -15.96
N ALA A 118 24.45 19.32 -14.93
CA ALA A 118 24.56 20.77 -14.86
C ALA A 118 25.51 21.35 -15.92
N GLU A 119 26.65 20.69 -16.19
CA GLU A 119 27.56 21.06 -17.27
C GLU A 119 26.91 20.91 -18.65
N GLU A 120 26.17 19.83 -18.89
CA GLU A 120 25.44 19.62 -20.14
C GLU A 120 24.38 20.70 -20.35
N LEU A 121 23.60 21.03 -19.30
CA LEU A 121 22.60 22.10 -19.35
C LEU A 121 23.24 23.46 -19.65
N ARG A 122 24.39 23.76 -19.01
CA ARG A 122 25.16 24.98 -19.30
C ARG A 122 25.65 25.01 -20.75
N GLY A 123 26.11 23.88 -21.29
CA GLY A 123 26.51 23.77 -22.70
C GLY A 123 25.36 24.06 -23.67
N ARG A 124 24.17 23.53 -23.39
CA ARG A 124 22.94 23.81 -24.18
C ARG A 124 22.51 25.28 -24.13
N LEU A 125 22.70 25.94 -22.97
CA LEU A 125 22.39 27.36 -22.82
C LEU A 125 23.44 28.27 -23.50
N ALA A 126 24.70 27.85 -23.56
CA ALA A 126 25.78 28.60 -24.20
C ALA A 126 25.71 28.56 -25.75
N ASN A 127 25.19 27.46 -26.31
CA ASN A 127 24.87 27.35 -27.73
C ASN A 127 23.35 27.18 -27.89
N PRO A 128 22.56 28.28 -27.77
CA PRO A 128 21.15 28.21 -28.08
C PRO A 128 21.03 27.84 -29.56
N VAL A 129 20.51 26.63 -29.84
CA VAL A 129 20.17 26.21 -31.19
C VAL A 129 19.15 27.22 -31.70
N THR A 130 19.63 28.11 -32.58
CA THR A 130 18.80 29.08 -33.26
C THR A 130 18.04 28.32 -34.33
N HIS A 131 16.76 28.06 -34.07
CA HIS A 131 15.80 27.60 -35.07
C HIS A 131 15.30 28.78 -35.90
#